data_AF-A0A6I2FZB3-F1
#
_entry.id   AF-A0A6I2FZB3-F1
#
_cell.length_a   1.000
_cell.length_b   1.000
_cell.length_c   1.000
_cell.angle_alpha   90.00
_cell.angle_beta   90.00
_cell.angle_gamma   90.00
#
_symmetry.space_group_name_H-M   'P 1'
#
loop_
_entity.id
_entity.type
_entity.pdbx_description
1 polymer ?
#
loop_
_entity_poly.entity_id
_entity_poly.type
_entity_poly.pdbx_seq_one_letter_code
_entity_poly.pdbx_strand_id
1 'polypeptide(L)' 'MAITRIYLDDDAVRRTMAISGVDTEQDAVNLALRFFSLHATPADLEHPIHLHAAKAS' A
#
# COMPACT_ATOMS: atom_id res chain seq x y z
N MET A 1 -6.73 8.06 17.80
CA MET A 1 -5.93 7.71 16.62
C MET A 1 -4.53 7.38 17.09
N ALA A 2 -4.00 6.20 16.77
CA ALA A 2 -2.59 5.90 16.97
C ALA A 2 -1.81 6.48 15.78
N ILE A 3 -0.73 7.20 16.05
CA ILE A 3 0.14 7.76 15.00
C ILE A 3 1.40 6.89 14.97
N THR A 4 1.62 6.22 13.85
CA THR A 4 2.83 5.43 13.60
C THR A 4 3.63 6.11 12.50
N ARG A 5 4.95 6.25 12.71
CA ARG A 5 5.86 6.80 11.70
C ARG A 5 6.44 5.64 10.90
N ILE A 6 6.16 5.62 9.60
CA ILE A 6 6.71 4.66 8.64
C ILE A 6 7.30 5.43 7.46
N TYR A 7 8.37 4.90 6.88
CA TYR A 7 8.91 5.42 5.63
C TYR A 7 8.20 4.72 4.48
N LEU A 8 7.74 5.51 3.52
CA LEU A 8 7.02 5.05 2.34
C LEU A 8 7.78 5.47 1.09
N ASP A 9 7.59 4.70 0.02
CA ASP A 9 8.03 5.09 -1.31
C ASP A 9 7.06 6.14 -1.87
N ASP A 10 7.55 7.37 -2.06
CA ASP A 10 6.76 8.52 -2.52
C ASP A 10 6.10 8.26 -3.89
N ASP A 11 6.74 7.50 -4.77
CA ASP A 11 6.18 7.18 -6.08
C ASP A 11 5.04 6.15 -5.96
N ALA A 12 5.16 5.20 -5.04
CA ALA A 12 4.09 4.25 -4.73
C ALA A 12 2.87 4.95 -4.12
N VAL A 13 3.09 5.91 -3.21
CA VAL A 13 2.02 6.72 -2.61
C VAL A 13 1.34 7.58 -3.67
N ARG A 14 2.10 8.29 -4.50
CA ARG A 14 1.57 9.12 -5.58
C ARG A 14 0.74 8.31 -6.57
N ARG A 15 1.22 7.12 -6.98
CA ARG A 15 0.47 6.23 -7.86
C ARG A 15 -0.81 5.72 -7.21
N THR A 16 -0.76 5.38 -5.93
CA THR A 16 -1.95 4.96 -5.17
C THR A 16 -3.00 6.07 -5.13
N MET A 17 -2.57 7.30 -4.84
CA MET A 17 -3.45 8.48 -4.85
C MET A 17 -4.08 8.71 -6.23
N ALA A 18 -3.29 8.64 -7.30
CA ALA A 18 -3.77 8.83 -8.67
C ALA A 18 -4.81 7.77 -9.10
N ILE A 19 -4.63 6.50 -8.68
CA ILE A 19 -5.56 5.41 -9.03
C ILE A 19 -6.82 5.47 -8.18
N SER A 20 -6.70 5.79 -6.89
CA SER A 20 -7.82 5.80 -5.94
C SER A 20 -8.60 7.10 -5.90
N GLY A 21 -8.03 8.20 -6.42
CA GLY A 21 -8.65 9.52 -6.40
C GLY A 21 -8.68 10.19 -5.02
N VAL A 22 -7.86 9.74 -4.07
CA VAL A 22 -7.78 10.34 -2.73
C VAL A 22 -6.81 11.50 -2.69
N ASP A 23 -7.16 12.52 -1.90
CA ASP A 23 -6.43 13.79 -1.85
C ASP A 23 -5.28 13.81 -0.84
N THR A 24 -5.21 12.84 0.09
CA THR A 24 -4.17 12.78 1.13
C THR A 24 -3.42 11.46 1.15
N GLU A 25 -2.13 11.52 1.50
CA GLU A 25 -1.29 10.33 1.69
C GLU A 25 -1.85 9.41 2.79
N GLN A 26 -2.39 10.00 3.85
CA GLN A 26 -3.00 9.25 4.95
C GLN A 26 -4.20 8.43 4.45
N ASP A 27 -5.04 9.01 3.60
CA ASP A 27 -6.20 8.31 3.04
C ASP A 27 -5.77 7.21 2.07
N ALA A 28 -4.72 7.45 1.28
CA ALA A 28 -4.12 6.45 0.40
C ALA A 28 -3.60 5.23 1.19
N VAL A 29 -2.86 5.47 2.27
CA VAL A 29 -2.34 4.41 3.14
C VAL A 29 -3.47 3.67 3.84
N ASN A 30 -4.45 4.39 4.39
CA ASN A 30 -5.61 3.78 5.04
C ASN A 30 -6.41 2.90 4.08
N LEU A 31 -6.58 3.36 2.83
CA LEU A 31 -7.26 2.58 1.80
C LEU A 31 -6.48 1.32 1.45
N ALA A 32 -5.15 1.44 1.26
CA ALA A 32 -4.29 0.29 0.97
C ALA A 32 -4.32 -0.76 2.09
N LEU A 33 -4.26 -0.33 3.35
CA LEU A 33 -4.34 -1.24 4.50
C LEU A 33 -5.69 -1.95 4.58
N ARG A 34 -6.80 -1.24 4.31
CA ARG A 34 -8.14 -1.84 4.26
C ARG A 34 -8.25 -2.85 3.13
N PHE A 35 -7.76 -2.51 1.94
CA PHE A 35 -7.77 -3.41 0.80
C PHE A 35 -6.97 -4.69 1.11
N PHE A 36 -5.75 -4.54 1.63
CA PHE A 36 -4.94 -5.68 2.04
C PHE A 36 -5.68 -6.55 3.07
N SER A 37 -6.25 -5.94 4.10
CA SER A 37 -6.99 -6.68 5.14
C SER A 37 -8.23 -7.42 4.63
N LEU A 38 -8.86 -6.95 3.54
CA LEU A 38 -10.06 -7.58 2.98
C LEU A 38 -9.73 -8.70 1.99
N HIS A 39 -8.58 -8.61 1.31
CA HIS A 39 -8.22 -9.52 0.23
C HIS A 39 -7.11 -10.50 0.59
N ALA A 40 -6.30 -10.20 1.61
CA ALA A 40 -5.25 -11.10 2.07
C ALA A 40 -5.85 -12.29 2.82
N THR A 41 -5.48 -13.48 2.37
CA THR A 41 -5.71 -14.74 3.05
C THR A 41 -4.44 -15.17 3.80
N PRO A 42 -4.53 -16.03 4.83
CA PRO A 42 -3.34 -16.56 5.50
C PRO A 42 -2.34 -17.23 4.54
N ALA A 43 -2.81 -17.83 3.45
CA ALA A 43 -1.95 -18.43 2.42
C ALA A 43 -1.08 -17.40 1.67
N ASP A 44 -1.53 -16.15 1.54
CA ASP A 44 -0.75 -15.04 0.95
C ASP A 44 0.41 -14.60 1.85
N LEU A 45 0.40 -15.02 3.12
CA LEU A 45 1.48 -14.78 4.07
C LEU A 45 2.51 -15.93 4.09
N GLU A 46 2.12 -17.12 3.62
CA GLU A 46 3.02 -18.30 3.49
C GLU A 46 3.89 -18.22 2.24
N HIS A 47 3.38 -17.60 1.16
CA HIS A 47 4.16 -17.18 0.01
C HIS A 47 4.19 -15.66 -0.01
N PRO A 48 5.20 -15.00 0.60
CA PRO A 48 5.22 -13.56 0.70
C PRO A 48 5.00 -12.99 -0.70
N ILE A 49 4.01 -12.10 -0.84
CA ILE A 49 3.74 -11.37 -2.07
C ILE A 49 5.09 -10.82 -2.55
N HIS A 50 5.67 -11.46 -3.57
CA HIS A 50 6.80 -10.91 -4.28
C HIS A 50 6.24 -9.73 -5.06
N LEU A 51 6.11 -8.59 -4.37
CA LEU A 51 6.01 -7.29 -5.01
C LEU A 51 7.23 -7.26 -5.92
N HIS A 52 6.98 -7.49 -7.21
CA HIS A 52 8.00 -7.40 -8.22
C HIS A 52 8.60 -6.02 -8.04
N ALA A 53 9.81 -5.95 -7.48
CA ALA A 53 10.56 -4.71 -7.37
C ALA A 53 10.45 -4.08 -8.74
N ALA A 54 9.79 -2.92 -8.82
CA ALA A 54 9.62 -2.21 -10.07
C ALA A 54 11.03 -2.02 -10.62
N LYS A 55 11.41 -2.84 -11.59
CA LYS A 55 12.71 -2.75 -12.24
C LYS A 55 12.61 -1.44 -13.01
N ALA A 56 13.23 -0.39 -12.48
CA ALA A 56 13.51 0.79 -13.25
C ALA A 56 14.27 0.33 -14.51
N SER A 57 13.66 0.54 -15.67
CA SER A 57 14.24 0.36 -17.00
C SER A 57 13.86 1.57 -17.82
#